data_AF-A0A9E3FVQ0-F1
#
_entry.id   AF-A0A9E3FVQ0-F1
#
_cell.length_a   1.000
_cell.length_b   1.000
_cell.length_c   1.000
_cell.angle_alpha   90.00
_cell.angle_beta   90.00
_cell.angle_gamma   90.00
#
_symmetry.space_group_name_H-M   'P 1'
#
loop_
_entity.id
_entity.type
_entity.pdbx_description
1 polymer ?
#
loop_
_entity_poly.entity_id
_entity_poly.type
_entity_poly.pdbx_seq_one_letter_code
_entity_poly.pdbx_strand_id
1 'polypeptide(L)'
;KLRPSTLLVFGNPPLGTRFITSNPNAGLDWPVRLLLTQDDNGDVWAVWTGFDWIAKRHHIKDRTAQFKMATTVVNSITSTITSK
;
A
#
# COMPACT_ATOMS: atom_id res chain seq x y z
N LYS A 1 7.72 2.31 -25.26
CA LYS A 1 7.47 0.88 -24.94
C LYS A 1 7.24 0.79 -23.43
N LEU A 2 6.24 0.04 -22.95
CA LEU A 2 5.99 -0.10 -21.52
C LEU A 2 7.13 -0.91 -20.88
N ARG A 3 7.65 -0.45 -19.73
CA ARG A 3 8.66 -1.19 -18.95
C ARG A 3 8.02 -2.42 -18.29
N PRO A 4 8.78 -3.49 -18.02
CA PRO A 4 8.27 -4.62 -17.24
C PRO A 4 7.70 -4.13 -15.90
N SER A 5 6.46 -4.51 -15.62
CA SER A 5 5.78 -4.13 -14.39
C SER A 5 4.91 -5.24 -13.85
N THR A 6 4.92 -5.42 -12.53
CA THR A 6 4.08 -6.40 -11.82
C THR A 6 3.26 -5.68 -10.77
N LEU A 7 1.94 -5.84 -10.81
CA LEU A 7 1.07 -5.37 -9.75
C LEU A 7 0.94 -6.46 -8.69
N LEU A 8 1.55 -6.26 -7.53
CA LEU A 8 1.33 -7.09 -6.37
C LEU A 8 0.10 -6.57 -5.63
N VAL A 9 -0.88 -7.45 -5.44
CA VAL A 9 -2.08 -7.18 -4.64
C VAL A 9 -2.05 -8.09 -3.44
N PHE A 10 -2.09 -7.52 -2.24
CA PHE A 10 -2.10 -8.30 -1.01
C PHE A 10 -2.96 -7.64 0.04
N GLY A 11 -3.53 -8.45 0.92
CA GLY A 11 -4.45 -8.00 1.95
C GLY A 11 -4.16 -8.67 3.28
N ASN A 12 -4.33 -7.89 4.34
CA ASN A 12 -4.56 -8.40 5.70
C ASN A 12 -6.06 -8.21 5.98
N PRO A 13 -6.91 -9.25 5.82
CA PRO A 13 -8.36 -9.11 5.95
C PRO A 13 -8.79 -8.49 7.30
N PRO A 14 -8.22 -8.87 8.46
CA PRO A 14 -8.47 -8.18 9.72
C PRO A 14 -8.22 -6.65 9.66
N LEU A 15 -7.09 -6.19 9.10
CA LEU A 15 -6.81 -4.75 8.97
C LEU A 15 -7.79 -4.06 8.01
N GLY A 16 -8.06 -4.66 6.86
CA GLY A 16 -8.97 -4.11 5.85
C GLY A 16 -10.37 -3.82 6.40
N THR A 17 -10.93 -4.79 7.13
CA THR A 17 -12.24 -4.64 7.77
C THR A 17 -12.26 -3.47 8.75
N ARG A 18 -11.17 -3.18 9.47
CA ARG A 18 -11.09 -2.06 10.43
C ARG A 18 -11.11 -0.69 9.74
N PHE A 19 -10.61 -0.59 8.51
CA PHE A 19 -10.69 0.64 7.71
C PHE A 19 -12.08 0.82 7.12
N ILE A 20 -12.63 -0.24 6.50
CA ILE A 20 -13.97 -0.22 5.87
C ILE A 20 -15.06 0.08 6.91
N THR A 21 -14.92 -0.41 8.14
CA THR A 21 -15.86 -0.12 9.24
C THR A 21 -15.74 1.30 9.81
N SER A 22 -14.61 2.00 9.59
CA SER A 22 -14.49 3.42 9.93
C SER A 22 -15.06 4.31 8.82
N ASN A 23 -14.72 4.00 7.56
CA ASN A 23 -15.35 4.60 6.39
C ASN A 23 -15.46 3.55 5.26
N PRO A 24 -16.66 3.19 4.80
CA PRO A 24 -16.84 2.19 3.75
C PRO A 24 -16.09 2.50 2.44
N ASN A 25 -15.89 3.79 2.11
CA ASN A 25 -15.16 4.20 0.92
C ASN A 25 -13.67 3.83 0.98
N ALA A 26 -13.13 3.51 2.16
CA ALA A 26 -11.78 2.97 2.30
C ALA A 26 -11.58 1.64 1.56
N GLY A 27 -12.67 0.95 1.19
CA GLY A 27 -12.62 -0.21 0.31
C GLY A 27 -12.06 0.10 -1.09
N LEU A 28 -12.00 1.36 -1.53
CA LEU A 28 -11.35 1.74 -2.80
C LEU A 28 -9.82 1.58 -2.77
N ASP A 29 -9.22 1.65 -1.58
CA ASP A 29 -7.78 1.52 -1.39
C ASP A 29 -7.39 0.18 -0.74
N TRP A 30 -8.34 -0.75 -0.62
CA TRP A 30 -8.13 -2.10 -0.08
C TRP A 30 -8.63 -3.20 -1.03
N PRO A 31 -7.90 -4.31 -1.25
CA PRO A 31 -6.58 -4.66 -0.71
C PRO A 31 -5.45 -3.74 -1.18
N VAL A 32 -4.33 -3.78 -0.47
CA VAL A 32 -3.15 -2.95 -0.77
C VAL A 32 -2.61 -3.33 -2.15
N ARG A 33 -2.21 -2.32 -2.90
CA ARG A 33 -1.60 -2.43 -4.23
C ARG A 33 -0.19 -1.88 -4.19
N LEU A 34 0.75 -2.67 -4.69
CA LEU A 34 2.15 -2.33 -4.82
C LEU A 34 2.59 -2.61 -6.25
N LEU A 35 2.98 -1.55 -6.96
CA LEU A 35 3.46 -1.64 -8.33
C LEU A 35 4.98 -1.81 -8.31
N LEU A 36 5.44 -2.94 -8.83
CA LEU A 36 6.86 -3.18 -9.11
C LEU A 36 7.16 -2.77 -10.54
N THR A 37 8.21 -1.98 -10.75
CA THR A 37 8.68 -1.58 -12.08
C THR A 37 10.19 -1.75 -12.18
N GLN A 38 10.69 -2.20 -13.33
CA GLN A 38 12.12 -2.24 -13.61
C GLN A 38 12.53 -1.06 -14.48
N ASP A 39 13.64 -0.40 -14.15
CA ASP A 39 14.21 0.66 -14.97
C ASP A 39 15.23 0.15 -16.02
N ASP A 40 15.87 1.07 -16.72
CA ASP A 40 16.78 0.75 -17.83
C ASP A 40 18.15 0.21 -17.35
N ASN A 41 18.49 0.41 -16.06
CA ASN A 41 19.69 -0.15 -15.43
C ASN A 41 19.43 -1.55 -14.86
N GLY A 42 18.18 -2.02 -14.91
CA GLY A 42 17.76 -3.29 -14.34
C GLY A 42 17.32 -3.21 -12.88
N ASP A 43 17.32 -2.02 -12.27
CA ASP A 43 16.90 -1.82 -10.89
C ASP A 43 15.38 -1.96 -10.75
N VAL A 44 14.94 -2.68 -9.71
CA VAL A 44 13.53 -2.88 -9.40
C VAL A 44 13.09 -1.86 -8.35
N TRP A 45 11.97 -1.19 -8.64
CA TRP A 45 11.37 -0.16 -7.82
C TRP A 45 9.98 -0.59 -7.35
N ALA A 46 9.64 -0.29 -6.10
CA ALA A 46 8.31 -0.47 -5.55
C ALA A 46 7.60 0.87 -5.35
N VAL A 47 6.36 0.97 -5.82
CA VAL A 47 5.51 2.16 -5.63
C VAL A 47 4.16 1.74 -5.07
N TRP A 48 3.69 2.45 -4.05
CA TRP A 48 2.39 2.21 -3.42
C TRP A 48 1.76 3.53 -2.98
N THR A 49 0.47 3.48 -2.66
CA THR A 49 -0.23 4.63 -2.06
C THR A 49 0.08 4.67 -0.57
N GLY A 50 0.65 5.78 -0.09
CA GLY A 50 0.98 5.94 1.33
C GLY A 50 -0.26 5.87 2.24
N PHE A 51 -0.13 5.21 3.39
CA PHE A 51 -1.26 4.98 4.29
C PHE A 51 -1.78 6.25 4.97
N ASP A 52 -0.91 7.24 5.23
CA ASP A 52 -1.35 8.55 5.74
C ASP A 52 -2.21 9.30 4.70
N TRP A 53 -1.90 9.13 3.42
CA TRP A 53 -2.74 9.67 2.35
C TRP A 53 -4.09 8.97 2.30
N ILE A 54 -4.14 7.64 2.44
CA ILE A 54 -5.40 6.88 2.50
C ILE A 54 -6.24 7.33 3.70
N ALA A 55 -5.63 7.48 4.88
CA ALA A 55 -6.30 8.00 6.08
C ALA A 55 -6.91 9.38 5.83
N LYS A 56 -6.14 10.29 5.22
CA LYS A 56 -6.60 11.63 4.86
C LYS A 56 -7.73 11.60 3.82
N ARG A 57 -7.59 10.80 2.76
CA ARG A 57 -8.55 10.65 1.66
C ARG A 57 -9.92 10.22 2.16
N HIS A 58 -9.96 9.30 3.11
CA HIS A 58 -11.22 8.75 3.67
C HIS A 58 -11.63 9.39 4.99
N HIS A 59 -10.96 10.47 5.41
CA HIS A 59 -11.22 11.18 6.66
C HIS A 59 -11.21 10.28 7.92
N ILE A 60 -10.40 9.21 7.90
CA ILE A 60 -10.29 8.28 9.02
C ILE A 60 -9.29 8.82 10.04
N LYS A 61 -9.78 9.18 11.23
CA LYS A 61 -8.96 9.74 12.32
C LYS A 61 -8.82 8.81 13.53
N ASP A 62 -9.58 7.71 13.55
CA ASP A 62 -9.71 6.80 14.69
C ASP A 62 -8.98 5.45 14.48
N ARG A 63 -8.12 5.35 13.46
CA ARG A 63 -7.40 4.11 13.08
C ARG A 63 -5.89 4.30 12.90
N THR A 64 -5.28 5.26 13.59
CA THR A 64 -3.85 5.58 13.47
C THR A 64 -2.93 4.37 13.67
N ALA A 65 -3.21 3.52 14.66
CA ALA A 65 -2.41 2.33 14.92
C ALA A 65 -2.48 1.31 13.76
N GLN A 66 -3.66 1.15 13.15
CA GLN A 66 -3.87 0.24 12.02
C GLN A 66 -3.16 0.75 10.76
N PHE A 67 -3.18 2.06 10.49
CA PHE A 67 -2.41 2.64 9.38
C PHE A 67 -0.90 2.47 9.60
N LYS A 68 -0.40 2.68 10.82
CA LYS A 68 1.01 2.44 11.15
C LYS A 68 1.40 0.97 10.92
N MET A 69 0.53 0.03 11.32
CA MET A 69 0.76 -1.41 11.08
C MET A 69 0.82 -1.73 9.57
N ALA A 70 -0.08 -1.14 8.77
CA ALA A 70 -0.08 -1.32 7.33
C ALA A 70 1.22 -0.80 6.67
N THR A 71 1.72 0.36 7.13
CA THR A 71 3.03 0.90 6.72
C THR A 71 4.16 -0.06 7.04
N THR A 72 4.19 -0.63 8.24
CA THR A 72 5.21 -1.62 8.64
C THR A 72 5.20 -2.84 7.73
N VAL A 73 4.03 -3.36 7.36
CA VAL A 73 3.91 -4.52 6.46
C VAL A 73 4.47 -4.22 5.08
N VAL A 74 4.10 -3.07 4.48
CA VAL A 74 4.65 -2.67 3.18
C VAL A 74 6.17 -2.52 3.25
N ASN A 75 6.67 -1.81 4.26
CA ASN A 75 8.11 -1.62 4.43
C ASN A 75 8.86 -2.96 4.59
N SER A 76 8.26 -3.94 5.26
CA SER A 76 8.84 -5.28 5.36
C SER A 76 8.92 -5.97 4.00
N ILE A 77 7.88 -5.86 3.17
CA ILE A 77 7.83 -6.46 1.82
C ILE A 77 8.84 -5.77 0.89
N THR A 78 8.99 -4.46 0.99
CA THR A 78 9.89 -3.67 0.13
C THR A 78 11.31 -3.58 0.66
N SER A 79 11.61 -4.10 1.86
CA SER A 79 12.93 -3.97 2.49
C SER A 79 14.09 -4.55 1.67
N THR A 80 13.81 -5.51 0.78
CA THR A 80 14.78 -6.15 -0.10
C THR A 80 14.82 -5.54 -1.50
N ILE A 81 13.98 -4.53 -1.77
CA ILE A 81 13.83 -3.87 -3.06
C ILE A 81 14.33 -2.42 -2.90
N THR A 82 15.02 -1.90 -3.92
CA THR A 82 15.38 -0.49 -3.95
C THR A 82 14.10 0.36 -3.88
N SER A 83 13.94 1.06 -2.76
CA SER A 83 12.77 1.91 -2.49
C SER A 83 13.02 3.30 -3.07
N LYS A 84 12.00 3.90 -3.70
CA LYS A 84 12.01 5.32 -4.11
C LYS A 84 11.20 6.17 -3.16
#